data_AF-A0A7C4KHG2-F1
#
_entry.id   AF-A0A7C4KHG2-F1
#
_cell.length_a   1.000
_cell.length_b   1.000
_cell.length_c   1.000
_cell.angle_alpha   90.00
_cell.angle_beta   90.00
_cell.angle_gamma   90.00
#
_symmetry.space_group_name_H-M   'P 1'
#
loop_
_entity.id
_entity.type
_entity.pdbx_description
1 polymer ?
#
loop_
_entity_poly.entity_id
_entity_poly.type
_entity_poly.pdbx_seq_one_letter_code
_entity_poly.pdbx_strand_id
1 'polypeptide(L)'
;MADATLVTPPRRTQEWMINLIIKLSGYSSILFVTLIFIFLMREGLPALQNVPLSSIFGERWYPIEGYFSILPLIYGSLVVTVGALLLAIPFGVGTSVFLSEIAPPWMNQMIKPLIEILAGLPSVVLGFLGIQVAAPYLRRLLDL
;
A
#
# COMPACT_ATOMS: atom_id res chain seq x y z
N MET A 1 -23.26 -12.85 -50.02
CA MET A 1 -22.14 -12.23 -49.28
C MET A 1 -22.66 -11.91 -47.90
N ALA A 2 -22.57 -12.91 -47.03
CA ALA A 2 -23.03 -12.87 -45.65
C ALA A 2 -21.87 -12.42 -44.77
N ASP A 3 -22.13 -11.48 -43.87
CA ASP A 3 -22.03 -11.64 -42.41
C ASP A 3 -21.91 -10.25 -41.78
N ALA A 4 -23.04 -9.54 -41.72
CA ALA A 4 -23.16 -8.36 -40.88
C ALA A 4 -23.32 -8.89 -39.45
N THR A 5 -22.22 -8.91 -38.70
CA THR A 5 -22.15 -9.32 -37.30
C THR A 5 -23.27 -8.65 -36.50
N LEU A 6 -24.33 -9.41 -36.24
CA LEU A 6 -25.50 -8.96 -35.48
C LEU A 6 -25.08 -8.76 -34.03
N VAL A 7 -24.71 -7.53 -33.68
CA VAL A 7 -24.63 -7.10 -32.29
C VAL A 7 -26.06 -7.10 -31.75
N THR A 8 -26.45 -8.20 -31.10
CA THR A 8 -27.76 -8.31 -30.47
C THR A 8 -27.80 -7.33 -29.28
N PRO A 9 -28.84 -6.48 -29.16
CA PRO A 9 -28.94 -5.56 -28.04
C PRO A 9 -29.01 -6.36 -26.73
N PRO A 10 -28.29 -5.94 -25.66
CA PRO A 10 -28.36 -6.63 -24.38
C PRO A 10 -29.81 -6.69 -23.89
N ARG A 11 -30.18 -7.79 -23.26
CA ARG A 11 -31.55 -7.96 -22.76
C ARG A 11 -31.79 -6.92 -21.67
N ARG A 12 -32.97 -6.28 -21.64
CA ARG A 12 -33.39 -5.25 -20.65
C ARG A 12 -33.11 -5.64 -19.19
N THR A 13 -33.10 -6.94 -18.87
CA THR A 13 -32.71 -7.48 -17.56
C THR A 13 -31.21 -7.38 -17.26
N GLN A 14 -30.34 -7.57 -18.25
CA GLN A 14 -28.89 -7.43 -18.11
C GLN A 14 -28.52 -5.96 -17.84
N GLU A 15 -29.14 -5.02 -18.54
CA GLU A 15 -28.95 -3.58 -18.29
C GLU A 15 -29.36 -3.18 -16.87
N TRP A 16 -30.47 -3.72 -16.37
CA TRP A 16 -30.92 -3.46 -15.00
C TRP A 16 -29.96 -4.05 -13.96
N MET A 17 -29.47 -5.28 -14.16
CA MET A 17 -28.49 -5.91 -13.28
C MET A 17 -27.18 -5.14 -13.22
N ILE A 18 -26.63 -4.74 -14.38
CA ILE A 18 -25.40 -3.95 -14.46
C ILE A 18 -25.58 -2.62 -13.72
N ASN A 19 -26.68 -1.90 -13.99
CA ASN A 19 -26.98 -0.64 -13.32
C ASN A 19 -27.16 -0.81 -11.80
N LEU A 20 -27.74 -1.92 -11.35
CA LEU A 20 -27.92 -2.20 -9.92
C LEU A 20 -26.57 -2.47 -9.23
N ILE A 21 -25.71 -3.29 -9.84
CA ILE A 21 -24.37 -3.60 -9.29
C ILE A 21 -23.52 -2.34 -9.21
N ILE A 22 -23.51 -1.51 -10.25
CA ILE A 22 -22.76 -0.24 -10.25
C ILE A 22 -23.29 0.70 -9.16
N LYS A 23 -24.62 0.83 -9.02
CA LYS A 23 -25.22 1.66 -7.96
C LYS A 23 -24.90 1.14 -6.57
N LEU A 24 -25.03 -0.17 -6.33
CA LEU A 24 -24.70 -0.79 -5.05
C LEU A 24 -23.21 -0.63 -4.71
N SER A 25 -22.32 -0.81 -5.69
CA SER A 25 -20.89 -0.59 -5.51
C SER A 25 -20.56 0.88 -5.20
N GLY A 26 -21.25 1.82 -5.83
CA GLY A 26 -21.07 3.25 -5.55
C GLY A 26 -21.57 3.61 -4.14
N TYR A 27 -22.78 3.18 -3.77
CA TYR A 27 -23.34 3.43 -2.45
C TYR A 27 -22.55 2.74 -1.33
N SER A 28 -22.04 1.52 -1.56
CA SER A 28 -21.19 0.83 -0.59
C SER A 28 -19.87 1.57 -0.36
N SER A 29 -19.24 2.08 -1.43
CA SER A 29 -18.03 2.90 -1.31
C SER A 29 -18.27 4.15 -0.45
N ILE A 30 -19.35 4.90 -0.72
CA ILE A 30 -19.71 6.09 0.06
C ILE A 30 -19.98 5.70 1.53
N LEU A 31 -20.71 4.60 1.76
CA LEU A 31 -20.98 4.10 3.10
C LEU A 31 -19.69 3.77 3.86
N PHE A 32 -18.77 3.02 3.26
CA PHE A 32 -17.51 2.63 3.90
C PHE A 32 -16.61 3.84 4.18
N VAL A 33 -16.48 4.77 3.24
CA VAL A 33 -15.71 6.00 3.46
C VAL A 33 -16.30 6.81 4.61
N THR A 34 -17.63 6.93 4.67
CA THR A 34 -18.33 7.63 5.75
C THR A 34 -18.11 6.94 7.11
N LEU A 35 -18.19 5.59 7.15
CA LEU A 35 -17.92 4.83 8.36
C LEU A 35 -16.47 4.99 8.83
N ILE A 36 -15.49 4.93 7.91
CA ILE A 36 -14.08 5.17 8.23
C ILE A 36 -13.89 6.59 8.77
N PHE A 37 -14.52 7.59 8.16
CA PHE A 37 -14.46 8.97 8.62
C PHE A 37 -15.00 9.12 10.05
N ILE A 38 -16.19 8.57 10.33
CA ILE A 38 -16.79 8.59 11.68
C ILE A 38 -15.89 7.87 12.68
N PHE A 39 -15.32 6.72 12.30
CA PHE A 39 -14.38 5.96 13.13
C PHE A 39 -13.13 6.79 13.47
N LEU A 40 -12.50 7.41 12.46
CA LEU A 40 -11.33 8.26 12.67
C LEU A 40 -11.64 9.47 13.54
N MET A 41 -12.81 10.09 13.39
CA MET A 41 -13.24 11.18 14.26
C MET A 41 -13.43 10.71 15.70
N ARG A 42 -14.10 9.56 15.90
CA ARG A 42 -14.36 9.03 17.23
C ARG A 42 -13.07 8.64 17.97
N GLU A 43 -12.15 7.97 17.29
CA GLU A 43 -10.89 7.50 17.89
C GLU A 43 -9.82 8.61 17.96
N GLY A 44 -9.83 9.56 17.02
CA GLY A 44 -8.85 10.65 16.94
C GLY A 44 -9.16 11.86 17.82
N LEU A 45 -10.44 12.18 18.06
CA LEU A 45 -10.83 13.37 18.83
C LEU A 45 -10.30 13.38 20.27
N PRO A 46 -10.27 12.26 21.03
CA PRO A 46 -9.67 12.24 22.36
C PRO A 46 -8.19 12.65 22.36
N ALA A 47 -7.43 12.33 21.32
CA ALA A 47 -6.03 12.75 21.21
C ALA A 47 -5.91 14.27 21.00
N LEU A 48 -6.82 14.89 20.25
CA LEU A 48 -6.81 16.35 20.03
C LEU A 48 -7.24 17.15 21.27
N GLN A 49 -8.12 16.59 22.11
CA GLN A 49 -8.62 17.28 23.30
C GLN A 49 -7.68 17.18 24.50
N ASN A 50 -7.03 16.03 24.69
CA ASN A 50 -6.23 15.77 25.89
C ASN A 50 -4.74 16.11 25.72
N VAL A 51 -4.27 16.36 24.50
CA VAL A 51 -2.85 16.64 24.22
C VAL A 51 -2.64 18.13 24.04
N PRO A 52 -1.76 18.77 24.82
CA PRO A 52 -1.45 20.18 24.65
C PRO A 52 -0.75 20.42 23.30
N LEU A 53 -1.06 21.54 22.65
CA LEU A 53 -0.52 21.88 21.32
C LEU A 53 1.01 21.94 21.29
N SER A 54 1.67 22.23 22.42
CA SER A 54 3.13 22.19 22.55
C SER A 54 3.70 20.78 22.36
N SER A 55 2.96 19.74 22.72
CA SER A 55 3.41 18.33 22.58
C SER A 55 3.40 17.86 21.12
N ILE A 56 2.75 18.58 20.20
CA ILE A 56 2.77 18.26 18.77
C ILE A 56 4.19 18.34 18.21
N PHE A 57 5.01 19.25 18.73
CA PHE A 57 6.43 19.42 18.40
C PHE A 57 7.37 18.69 19.37
N GLY A 58 6.87 17.70 20.11
CA GLY A 58 7.69 16.86 20.98
C GLY A 58 8.58 15.88 20.21
N GLU A 59 9.57 15.33 20.89
CA GLU A 59 10.52 14.37 20.31
C GLU A 59 10.05 12.91 20.42
N ARG A 60 9.02 12.64 21.22
CA ARG A 60 8.57 11.28 21.55
C ARG A 60 7.20 10.97 20.97
N TRP A 61 7.07 9.78 20.38
CA TRP A 61 5.79 9.21 19.98
C TRP A 61 5.52 7.95 20.80
N TYR A 62 4.72 8.10 21.86
CA TYR A 62 4.31 7.02 22.75
C TYR A 62 2.82 7.19 23.11
N PRO A 63 1.89 6.79 22.21
CA PRO A 63 0.45 6.94 22.40
C PRO A 63 -0.09 6.29 23.68
N ILE A 64 0.52 5.18 24.13
CA ILE A 64 0.14 4.44 25.34
C ILE A 64 0.32 5.29 26.59
N GLU A 65 1.35 6.15 26.60
CA GLU A 65 1.66 7.07 27.71
C GLU A 65 1.11 8.49 27.48
N GLY A 66 0.32 8.69 26.41
CA GLY A 66 -0.28 9.99 26.09
C GLY A 66 0.63 10.94 25.30
N TYR A 67 1.77 10.49 24.78
CA TYR A 67 2.67 11.31 23.96
C TYR A 67 2.34 11.19 22.47
N PHE A 68 1.74 12.25 21.91
CA PHE A 68 1.35 12.33 20.50
C PHE A 68 2.09 13.48 19.79
N SER A 69 3.33 13.24 19.38
CA SER A 69 4.17 14.20 18.66
C SER A 69 4.29 13.90 17.17
N ILE A 70 4.14 14.90 16.30
CA ILE A 70 4.17 14.69 14.84
C ILE A 70 5.61 14.61 14.31
N LEU A 71 6.57 15.32 14.93
CA LEU A 71 7.96 15.36 14.48
C LEU A 71 8.62 13.97 14.30
N PRO A 72 8.59 13.05 15.28
CA PRO A 72 9.16 11.71 15.10
C PRO A 72 8.47 10.90 14.00
N LEU A 73 7.19 11.13 13.73
CA LEU A 73 6.48 10.49 12.61
C LEU A 73 7.02 10.98 11.27
N ILE A 74 7.14 12.29 11.08
CA ILE A 74 7.68 12.88 9.86
C ILE A 74 9.14 12.45 9.66
N TYR A 75 9.96 12.59 10.70
CA TYR A 75 11.37 12.23 10.64
C TYR A 75 11.55 10.73 10.36
N GLY A 76 10.84 9.86 11.07
CA GLY A 76 10.86 8.42 10.84
C GLY A 76 10.45 8.06 9.42
N SER A 77 9.36 8.66 8.90
CA SER A 77 8.95 8.45 7.50
C SER A 77 10.04 8.89 6.52
N LEU A 78 10.63 10.07 6.69
CA LEU A 78 11.68 10.56 5.79
C LEU A 78 12.92 9.66 5.81
N VAL A 79 13.40 9.28 7.00
CA VAL A 79 14.57 8.39 7.14
C VAL A 79 14.31 7.05 6.48
N VAL A 80 13.15 6.43 6.73
CA VAL A 80 12.79 5.14 6.13
C VAL A 80 12.62 5.27 4.62
N THR A 81 11.94 6.30 4.12
CA THR A 81 11.77 6.51 2.68
C THR A 81 13.10 6.74 1.98
N VAL A 82 13.95 7.62 2.49
CA VAL A 82 15.27 7.90 1.90
C VAL A 82 16.15 6.65 1.96
N GLY A 83 16.21 5.97 3.10
CA GLY A 83 16.97 4.72 3.25
C GLY A 83 16.48 3.62 2.28
N ALA A 84 15.16 3.47 2.14
CA ALA A 84 14.57 2.53 1.21
C ALA A 84 14.90 2.89 -0.25
N LEU A 85 14.83 4.17 -0.64
CA LEU A 85 15.16 4.62 -1.99
C LEU A 85 16.64 4.40 -2.33
N LEU A 86 17.54 4.67 -1.38
CA LEU A 86 18.98 4.47 -1.57
C LEU A 86 19.33 3.01 -1.88
N LEU A 87 18.56 2.05 -1.37
CA LEU A 87 18.71 0.64 -1.69
C LEU A 87 17.89 0.24 -2.94
N ALA A 88 16.62 0.60 -2.98
CA ALA A 88 15.70 0.15 -4.02
C ALA A 88 16.07 0.67 -5.41
N ILE A 89 16.57 1.91 -5.53
CA ILE A 89 16.91 2.50 -6.83
C ILE A 89 18.09 1.77 -7.49
N PRO A 90 19.29 1.64 -6.89
CA PRO A 90 20.41 0.99 -7.57
C PRO A 90 20.12 -0.47 -7.91
N PHE A 91 19.49 -1.23 -6.99
CA PHE A 91 19.16 -2.63 -7.25
C PHE A 91 18.02 -2.77 -8.27
N GLY A 92 16.99 -1.93 -8.19
CA GLY A 92 15.85 -1.96 -9.11
C GLY A 92 16.26 -1.58 -10.54
N VAL A 93 16.93 -0.44 -10.69
CA VAL A 93 17.41 0.03 -12.00
C VAL A 93 18.50 -0.88 -12.56
N GLY A 94 19.44 -1.33 -11.73
CA GLY A 94 20.49 -2.26 -12.15
C GLY A 94 19.91 -3.58 -12.66
N THR A 95 18.93 -4.14 -11.94
CA THR A 95 18.24 -5.37 -12.36
C THR A 95 17.43 -5.15 -13.63
N SER A 96 16.73 -4.02 -13.77
CA SER A 96 15.95 -3.74 -14.98
C SER A 96 16.82 -3.60 -16.22
N VAL A 97 17.96 -2.90 -16.12
CA VAL A 97 18.90 -2.75 -17.23
C VAL A 97 19.55 -4.08 -17.59
N PHE A 98 19.95 -4.87 -16.59
CA PHE A 98 20.51 -6.20 -16.84
C PHE A 98 19.50 -7.11 -17.57
N LEU A 99 18.25 -7.10 -17.12
CA LEU A 99 17.20 -7.92 -17.70
C LEU A 99 16.80 -7.48 -19.12
N SER A 100 16.90 -6.19 -19.44
CA SER A 100 16.55 -5.66 -20.77
C SER A 100 17.69 -5.82 -21.78
N GLU A 101 18.94 -5.55 -21.38
CA GLU A 101 20.05 -5.43 -22.33
C GLU A 101 20.98 -6.65 -22.36
N ILE A 102 21.18 -7.33 -21.23
CA ILE A 102 22.24 -8.34 -21.10
C ILE A 102 21.69 -9.77 -20.94
N ALA A 103 20.51 -9.91 -20.34
CA ALA A 103 19.95 -11.20 -19.96
C ALA A 103 19.64 -12.11 -21.17
N PRO A 104 20.09 -13.38 -21.16
CA PRO A 104 19.66 -14.34 -22.17
C PRO A 104 18.16 -14.64 -22.09
N PRO A 105 17.51 -15.03 -23.21
CA PRO A 105 16.06 -15.16 -23.29
C PRO A 105 15.42 -16.08 -22.24
N TRP A 106 16.07 -17.19 -21.90
CA TRP A 106 15.58 -18.16 -20.92
C TRP A 106 15.48 -17.56 -19.51
N MET A 107 16.42 -16.68 -19.14
CA MET A 107 16.46 -16.08 -17.82
C MET A 107 15.35 -15.03 -17.69
N ASN A 108 15.10 -14.27 -18.74
CA ASN A 108 14.01 -13.29 -18.78
C ASN A 108 12.63 -13.98 -18.67
N GLN A 109 12.46 -15.12 -19.34
CA GLN A 109 11.25 -15.95 -19.25
C GLN A 109 10.99 -16.51 -17.84
N MET A 110 12.03 -16.72 -17.03
CA MET A 110 11.88 -17.23 -15.66
C MET A 110 11.74 -16.10 -14.63
N ILE A 111 12.55 -15.05 -14.72
CA ILE A 111 12.60 -13.96 -13.74
C ILE A 111 11.36 -13.07 -13.84
N LYS A 112 10.88 -12.76 -15.04
CA LYS A 112 9.77 -11.83 -15.22
C LYS A 112 8.47 -12.30 -14.54
N PRO A 113 8.02 -13.56 -14.69
CA PRO A 113 6.88 -14.08 -13.93
C PRO A 113 7.10 -14.05 -12.41
N LEU A 114 8.33 -14.32 -11.93
CA LEU A 114 8.63 -14.27 -10.49
C LEU A 114 8.48 -12.85 -9.94
N ILE A 115 8.96 -11.83 -10.66
CA ILE A 115 8.77 -10.43 -10.29
C ILE A 115 7.29 -10.06 -10.28
N GLU A 116 6.52 -10.49 -11.28
CA GLU A 116 5.07 -10.24 -11.36
C GLU A 116 4.32 -10.88 -10.19
N ILE A 117 4.68 -12.12 -9.82
CA ILE A 117 4.12 -12.81 -8.65
C ILE A 117 4.47 -12.07 -7.35
N LEU A 118 5.73 -11.66 -7.19
CA LEU A 118 6.18 -10.89 -6.01
C LEU A 118 5.49 -9.53 -5.92
N ALA A 119 5.29 -8.85 -7.05
CA ALA A 119 4.56 -7.58 -7.12
C ALA A 119 3.06 -7.75 -6.83
N GLY A 120 2.49 -8.92 -7.12
CA GLY A 120 1.12 -9.28 -6.80
C GLY A 120 0.88 -9.63 -5.32
N LEU A 121 1.94 -9.76 -4.51
CA LEU A 121 1.78 -10.06 -3.08
C LEU A 121 1.15 -8.86 -2.34
N PRO A 122 0.21 -9.09 -1.41
CA PRO A 122 -0.35 -8.01 -0.60
C PRO A 122 0.74 -7.33 0.23
N SER A 123 0.74 -5.99 0.25
CA SER A 123 1.72 -5.20 0.99
C SER A 123 1.77 -5.54 2.49
N VAL A 124 0.61 -5.89 3.08
CA VAL A 124 0.51 -6.30 4.49
C VAL A 124 1.29 -7.58 4.78
N VAL A 125 1.28 -8.56 3.85
CA VAL A 125 2.02 -9.82 4.00
C VAL A 125 3.53 -9.56 3.98
N LEU A 126 3.99 -8.75 3.02
CA LEU A 126 5.40 -8.35 2.92
C LEU A 126 5.86 -7.57 4.16
N GLY A 127 5.03 -6.65 4.66
CA GLY A 127 5.31 -5.91 5.90
C GLY A 127 5.42 -6.82 7.12
N PHE A 128 4.51 -7.78 7.27
CA PHE A 128 4.55 -8.76 8.36
C PHE A 128 5.79 -9.66 8.29
N LEU A 129 6.16 -10.15 7.11
CA LEU A 129 7.41 -10.91 6.90
C LEU A 129 8.64 -10.05 7.22
N GLY A 130 8.62 -8.76 6.88
CA GLY A 130 9.67 -7.82 7.26
C GLY A 130 9.85 -7.74 8.77
N ILE A 131 8.76 -7.69 9.54
CA ILE A 131 8.82 -7.65 11.00
C ILE A 131 9.30 -9.01 11.58
N GLN A 132 8.78 -10.13 11.10
CA GLN A 132 9.10 -11.44 11.70
C GLN A 132 10.44 -12.02 11.26
N VAL A 133 10.89 -11.71 10.06
CA VAL A 133 12.14 -12.24 9.52
C VAL A 133 13.20 -11.15 9.53
N ALA A 134 12.99 -10.05 8.81
CA ALA A 134 14.06 -9.06 8.62
C ALA A 134 14.42 -8.29 9.90
N ALA A 135 13.43 -7.87 10.70
CA ALA A 135 13.68 -7.08 11.91
C ALA A 135 14.59 -7.78 12.95
N PRO A 136 14.39 -9.06 13.33
CA PRO A 136 15.30 -9.71 14.26
C PRO A 136 16.71 -9.89 13.70
N TYR A 137 16.88 -10.15 12.39
CA TYR A 137 18.21 -10.18 11.77
C TYR A 137 18.89 -8.82 11.80
N LEU A 138 18.16 -7.75 11.51
CA LEU A 138 18.70 -6.39 11.59
C LEU A 138 19.10 -6.01 13.01
N ARG A 139 18.27 -6.33 14.01
CA ARG A 139 18.60 -6.07 15.43
C ARG A 139 19.89 -6.74 15.84
N ARG A 140 20.07 -8.02 15.47
CA ARG A 140 21.33 -8.73 15.73
C ARG A 140 22.52 -8.14 14.96
N LEU A 141 22.33 -7.73 13.71
CA LEU A 141 23.41 -7.18 12.89
C LEU A 141 23.89 -5.81 13.39
N LEU A 142 22.97 -5.01 13.93
CA LEU A 142 23.23 -3.66 14.41
C LEU A 142 23.44 -3.58 15.92
N ASP A 143 23.45 -4.71 16.62
CA ASP A 143 23.48 -4.81 18.09
C ASP A 143 22.41 -3.93 18.80
N LEU A 144 21.19 -3.95 18.25
CA LEU A 144 19.96 -3.28 18.74
C LEU A 144 18.98 -4.27 19.40
#